data_AF-A0A7Y5BXB0-F1
#
_entry.id   AF-A0A7Y5BXB0-F1
#
_cell.length_a   1.000
_cell.length_b   1.000
_cell.length_c   1.000
_cell.angle_alpha   90.00
_cell.angle_beta   90.00
_cell.angle_gamma   90.00
#
_symmetry.space_group_name_H-M   'P 1'
#
loop_
_entity.id
_entity.type
_entity.pdbx_description
1 polymer ?
#
loop_
_entity_poly.entity_id
_entity_poly.type
_entity_poly.pdbx_seq_one_letter_code
_entity_poly.pdbx_strand_id
1 'polypeptide(L)' 'NHALRYLLKHAGDAVRIKVAPEGQGWRVIVFGSDQTLVLGSLFYDAFGQLVLEKSSTPDEMRRVALNVCNG' A
#
# COMPACT_ATOMS: atom_id res chain seq x y z
N ASN A 1 -0.25 -4.62 12.92
CA ASN A 1 0.55 -3.60 12.20
C ASN A 1 1.69 -4.26 11.38
N HIS A 2 1.36 -5.20 10.49
CA HIS A 2 2.34 -6.01 9.72
C HIS A 2 2.46 -5.62 8.25
N ALA A 3 1.38 -5.14 7.61
CA ALA A 3 1.36 -4.76 6.19
C ALA A 3 2.24 -3.53 5.89
N LEU A 4 2.17 -2.49 6.72
CA LEU A 4 3.03 -1.30 6.59
C LEU A 4 4.51 -1.65 6.79
N ARG A 5 4.81 -2.52 7.76
CA ARG A 5 6.19 -3.02 7.99
C ARG A 5 6.69 -3.90 6.84
N TYR A 6 5.82 -4.73 6.25
CA TYR A 6 6.15 -5.53 5.07
C TYR A 6 6.45 -4.63 3.86
N LEU A 7 5.63 -3.61 3.62
CA LEU A 7 5.84 -2.61 2.57
C LEU A 7 7.18 -1.87 2.73
N LEU A 8 7.45 -1.33 3.91
CA LEU A 8 8.72 -0.65 4.20
C LEU A 8 9.92 -1.59 4.09
N LYS A 9 9.75 -2.89 4.42
CA LYS A 9 10.84 -3.88 4.38
C LYS A 9 11.12 -4.42 2.98
N HIS A 10 10.11 -4.49 2.10
CA HIS A 10 10.23 -5.19 0.81
C HIS A 10 10.17 -4.27 -0.42
N ALA A 11 9.58 -3.09 -0.33
CA ALA A 11 9.54 -2.18 -1.47
C ALA A 11 10.78 -1.26 -1.56
N GLY A 12 11.75 -1.39 -0.64
CA GLY A 12 13.00 -0.62 -0.62
C GLY A 12 12.77 0.89 -0.38
N ASP A 13 13.85 1.69 -0.38
CA ASP A 13 13.84 3.14 -0.11
C ASP A 13 13.01 3.98 -1.11
N ALA A 14 12.40 3.36 -2.12
CA ALA A 14 11.78 4.05 -3.25
C ALA A 14 10.24 3.98 -3.24
N VAL A 15 9.60 3.71 -2.11
CA VAL A 15 8.13 3.75 -1.99
C VAL A 15 7.68 5.10 -1.45
N ARG A 16 6.69 5.70 -2.10
CA ARG A 16 5.96 6.85 -1.54
C ARG A 16 4.60 6.39 -1.04
N ILE A 17 4.15 7.00 0.06
CA ILE A 17 2.83 6.73 0.62
C ILE A 17 2.02 8.02 0.66
N LYS A 18 0.75 7.93 0.26
CA LYS A 18 -0.24 8.99 0.47
C LYS A 18 -1.29 8.49 1.43
N VAL A 19 -1.54 9.25 2.48
CA VAL A 19 -2.60 8.97 3.44
C VAL A 19 -3.71 9.98 3.24
N ALA A 20 -4.94 9.50 3.13
CA ALA A 20 -6.12 10.36 3.03
C ALA A 20 -7.24 9.82 3.93
N PRO A 21 -8.04 10.69 4.55
CA PRO A 21 -9.24 10.26 5.25
C PRO A 21 -10.25 9.67 4.24
N GLU A 22 -10.90 8.57 4.62
CA GLU A 22 -11.94 7.93 3.81
C GLU A 22 -13.06 7.39 4.71
N GLY A 23 -14.23 8.01 4.63
CA GLY A 23 -15.35 7.71 5.51
C GLY A 23 -14.98 7.92 6.98
N GLN A 24 -15.11 6.89 7.80
CA GLN A 24 -14.70 6.90 9.21
C GLN A 24 -13.24 6.47 9.41
N GLY A 25 -12.50 6.17 8.34
CA GLY A 25 -11.16 5.61 8.42
C GLY A 25 -10.14 6.39 7.61
N TRP A 26 -9.03 5.71 7.30
CA TRP A 26 -7.89 6.24 6.58
C TRP A 26 -7.49 5.27 5.48
N ARG A 27 -7.37 5.77 4.26
CA ARG A 27 -6.76 5.02 3.16
C ARG A 27 -5.30 5.42 3.00
N VAL A 28 -4.43 4.42 3.00
CA VAL A 28 -3.01 4.53 2.71
C VAL A 28 -2.78 3.97 1.32
N ILE A 29 -2.43 4.83 0.37
CA ILE A 29 -2.10 4.45 -0.99
C ILE A 29 -0.58 4.36 -1.10
N VAL A 30 -0.10 3.25 -1.65
CA VAL A 30 1.32 2.95 -1.83
C VAL A 30 1.68 3.16 -3.29
N PHE A 31 2.71 3.95 -3.53
CA PHE A 31 3.21 4.26 -4.87
C PHE A 31 4.62 3.72 -5.07
N GLY A 32 4.92 3.36 -6.32
CA GLY A 32 6.29 3.13 -6.77
C GLY A 32 7.14 4.41 -6.74
N SER A 33 8.41 4.26 -7.11
CA SER A 33 9.44 5.29 -7.05
C SER A 33 9.12 6.55 -7.87
N ASP A 34 8.39 6.38 -8.95
CA ASP A 34 8.00 7.43 -9.89
C ASP A 34 6.70 8.17 -9.50
N GLN A 35 6.02 7.76 -8.43
CA GLN A 35 4.69 8.26 -7.98
C GLN A 35 3.54 8.08 -8.96
N THR A 36 3.79 7.59 -10.16
CA THR A 36 2.76 7.34 -11.17
C THR A 36 2.15 5.96 -11.02
N LEU A 37 2.91 5.01 -10.50
CA LEU A 37 2.43 3.66 -10.28
C LEU A 37 1.83 3.48 -8.87
N VAL A 38 0.54 3.13 -8.81
CA VAL A 38 -0.08 2.65 -7.56
C VAL A 38 0.22 1.17 -7.38
N LEU A 39 0.99 0.83 -6.36
CA LEU A 39 1.32 -0.55 -5.99
C LEU A 39 0.18 -1.23 -5.23
N GLY A 40 -0.60 -0.45 -4.48
CA GLY A 40 -1.80 -0.94 -3.80
C GLY A 40 -2.30 0.03 -2.75
N SER A 41 -3.30 -0.39 -1.97
CA SER A 41 -3.83 0.44 -0.88
C SER A 41 -4.17 -0.38 0.36
N LEU A 42 -4.09 0.25 1.53
CA LEU A 42 -4.51 -0.30 2.80
C LEU A 42 -5.60 0.60 3.39
N PHE A 43 -6.63 0.01 3.96
CA PHE A 43 -7.68 0.75 4.67
C PHE A 43 -7.60 0.48 6.16
N TYR A 44 -7.55 1.54 6.94
CA TYR A 44 -7.59 1.51 8.39
C TYR A 44 -8.91 2.12 8.86
N ASP A 45 -9.57 1.50 9.83
CA ASP A 45 -10.79 2.07 10.42
C ASP A 45 -10.49 3.25 11.36
N ALA A 46 -11.54 3.80 11.98
CA ALA A 46 -11.45 4.91 12.94
C ALA A 46 -10.52 4.62 14.13
N PHE A 47 -10.35 3.34 14.47
CA PHE A 47 -9.56 2.86 15.60
C PHE A 47 -8.13 2.52 15.20
N GLY A 48 -7.75 2.73 13.93
CA GLY A 48 -6.44 2.39 13.41
C GLY A 48 -6.23 0.89 13.15
N GLN A 49 -7.31 0.11 13.06
CA GLN A 49 -7.24 -1.31 12.70
C GLN A 49 -7.28 -1.50 11.20
N LEU A 50 -6.43 -2.39 10.69
CA LEU A 50 -6.37 -2.72 9.27
C LEU A 50 -7.60 -3.55 8.87
N VAL A 51 -8.38 -3.08 7.92
CA VAL A 51 -9.52 -3.80 7.35
C VAL A 51 -9.04 -4.55 6.09
N LEU A 52 -8.75 -5.84 6.25
CA LEU A 52 -8.16 -6.67 5.19
C LEU A 52 -9.03 -6.75 3.94
N GLU A 53 -10.35 -6.83 4.09
CA GLU A 53 -11.32 -6.92 2.98
C GLU A 53 -11.33 -5.69 2.07
N LYS A 54 -10.85 -4.54 2.58
CA LYS A 54 -10.75 -3.27 1.85
C LYS A 54 -9.32 -2.92 1.46
N SER A 55 -8.38 -3.83 1.73
CA SER A 55 -6.94 -3.62 1.55
C SER A 55 -6.39 -4.57 0.50
N SER A 56 -5.40 -4.11 -0.26
CA SER A 56 -4.61 -4.99 -1.12
C SER A 56 -3.73 -5.89 -0.25
N THR A 57 -3.61 -7.13 -0.66
CA THR A 57 -2.72 -8.12 -0.05
C THR A 57 -1.26 -7.87 -0.45
N PRO A 58 -0.28 -8.35 0.35
CA PRO A 58 1.12 -8.28 -0.02
C PRO A 58 1.45 -8.91 -1.38
N ASP A 59 0.81 -10.03 -1.73
CA ASP A 59 1.02 -10.74 -2.98
C ASP A 59 0.50 -9.95 -4.20
N GLU A 60 -0.64 -9.27 -4.07
CA GLU A 60 -1.16 -8.36 -5.10
C GLU A 60 -0.20 -7.20 -5.33
N MET A 61 0.25 -6.55 -4.25
CA MET A 61 1.20 -5.44 -4.33
C MET A 61 2.53 -5.87 -4.98
N ARG A 62 3.01 -7.07 -4.63
CA ARG A 62 4.23 -7.65 -5.22
C ARG A 62 4.06 -7.94 -6.71
N ARG A 63 2.91 -8.48 -7.12
CA ARG A 63 2.63 -8.78 -8.53
C ARG A 63 2.62 -7.50 -9.38
N VAL A 64 2.03 -6.43 -8.87
CA VAL A 64 2.05 -5.11 -9.55
C VAL A 64 3.48 -4.60 -9.66
N ALA A 65 4.26 -4.63 -8.57
CA ALA A 65 5.65 -4.19 -8.58
C ALA A 65 6.50 -4.97 -9.60
N LEU A 66 6.35 -6.29 -9.68
CA LEU A 66 7.11 -7.14 -10.59
C LEU A 66 6.72 -6.95 -12.07
N ASN A 67 5.43 -6.69 -12.35
CA ASN A 67 4.99 -6.44 -13.72
C ASN A 67 5.55 -5.14 -14.29
N VAL A 68 5.79 -4.13 -13.47
CA VAL A 68 6.33 -2.84 -13.94
C VAL A 68 7.84 -2.88 -14.14
N CYS A 69 8.59 -3.68 -13.38
CA CYS A 69 10.03 -3.83 -13.61
C CYS A 69 10.39 -4.67 -14.85
N ASN A 70 9.43 -5.39 -15.46
CA ASN A 70 9.65 -6.24 -16.64
C ASN A 70 9.03 -5.66 -17.94
N GLY A 71 8.46 -4.45 -17.88
CA GLY A 71 7.82 -3.77 -19.01
C GLY A 71 8.69 -2.70 -19.64
#